data_AF-A0A6L9UCC4-F1
#
_entry.id   AF-A0A6L9UCC4-F1
#
_cell.length_a   1.000
_cell.length_b   1.000
_cell.length_c   1.000
_cell.angle_alpha   90.00
_cell.angle_beta   90.00
_cell.angle_gamma   90.00
#
_symmetry.space_group_name_H-M   'P 1'
#
loop_
_entity.id
_entity.type
_entity.pdbx_description
1 polymer ?
#
loop_
_entity_poly.entity_id
_entity_poly.type
_entity_poly.pdbx_seq_one_letter_code
_entity_poly.pdbx_strand_id
1 'polypeptide(L)'
;METNVSDHDLVEVMKRYFAVKAEVEEVKSRLEVARRESGEEIGVFYNPRTNQNHAADIIRSHALKQEMARLMDRAEAWGRQGLLPDEA
;
A
#
# COMPACT_ATOMS: atom_id res chain seq x y z
N MET A 1 21.14 10.68 21.72
CA MET A 1 20.16 9.64 22.13
C MET A 1 18.94 9.60 21.17
N GLU A 2 19.01 10.25 20.00
CA GLU A 2 17.89 10.40 19.05
C GLU A 2 17.71 9.22 18.08
N THR A 3 18.73 8.38 17.92
CA THR A 3 18.72 7.19 17.08
C THR A 3 17.61 6.21 17.47
N ASN A 4 17.33 6.02 18.76
CA ASN A 4 16.33 5.04 19.21
C ASN A 4 14.89 5.41 18.81
N VAL A 5 14.54 6.70 18.83
CA VAL A 5 13.19 7.18 18.45
C VAL A 5 13.01 7.14 16.93
N SER A 6 14.05 7.54 16.18
CA SER A 6 14.04 7.49 14.72
C SER A 6 13.97 6.05 14.20
N ASP A 7 14.70 5.12 14.83
CA ASP A 7 14.65 3.69 14.53
C ASP A 7 13.28 3.09 14.83
N HIS A 8 12.66 3.50 15.95
CA HIS A 8 11.30 3.09 16.32
C HIS A 8 10.27 3.55 15.27
N ASP A 9 10.37 4.78 14.80
CA ASP A 9 9.49 5.31 13.75
C ASP A 9 9.62 4.54 12.43
N LEU A 10 10.84 4.17 12.02
CA LEU A 10 11.05 3.32 10.84
C LEU A 10 10.42 1.93 11.03
N VAL A 11 10.59 1.31 12.21
CA VAL A 11 10.00 0.02 12.52
C VAL A 11 8.47 0.08 12.41
N GLU A 12 7.83 1.13 12.91
CA GLU A 12 6.38 1.32 12.79
C GLU A 12 5.94 1.54 11.33
N VAL A 13 6.68 2.30 10.54
CA VAL A 13 6.43 2.44 9.09
C VAL A 13 6.50 1.08 8.41
N MET A 14 7.49 0.25 8.74
CA MET A 14 7.66 -1.05 8.12
C MET A 14 6.61 -2.06 8.53
N LYS A 15 6.22 -2.10 9.81
CA LYS A 15 5.08 -2.89 10.27
C LYS A 15 3.81 -2.53 9.52
N ARG A 16 3.52 -1.22 9.38
CA ARG A 16 2.35 -0.75 8.63
C ARG A 16 2.43 -1.14 7.16
N TYR A 17 3.59 -0.99 6.53
CA TYR A 17 3.80 -1.36 5.13
C TYR A 17 3.49 -2.84 4.88
N PHE A 18 3.99 -3.75 5.72
CA PHE A 18 3.71 -5.17 5.58
C PHE A 18 2.24 -5.53 5.82
N ALA A 19 1.58 -4.86 6.78
CA ALA A 19 0.15 -5.03 7.00
C ALA A 19 -0.68 -4.58 5.79
N VAL A 20 -0.39 -3.39 5.24
CA VAL A 20 -1.07 -2.88 4.04
C VAL A 20 -0.78 -3.77 2.83
N LYS A 21 0.45 -4.27 2.67
CA LYS A 21 0.80 -5.21 1.60
C LYS A 21 -0.03 -6.50 1.66
N ALA A 22 -0.21 -7.07 2.85
CA ALA A 22 -1.05 -8.25 3.04
C ALA A 22 -2.51 -7.96 2.64
N GLU A 23 -3.03 -6.80 3.05
CA GLU A 23 -4.39 -6.37 2.71
C GLU A 23 -4.58 -6.14 1.20
N VAL A 24 -3.59 -5.58 0.51
CA VAL A 24 -3.61 -5.42 -0.95
C VAL A 24 -3.73 -6.78 -1.64
N GLU A 25 -2.95 -7.77 -1.21
CA GLU A 25 -2.99 -9.10 -1.81
C GLU A 25 -4.31 -9.82 -1.53
N GLU A 26 -4.89 -9.63 -0.34
CA GLU A 26 -6.22 -10.18 0.00
C GLU A 26 -7.31 -9.58 -0.91
N VAL A 27 -7.37 -8.24 -1.00
CA VAL A 27 -8.36 -7.55 -1.84
C VAL A 27 -8.18 -7.92 -3.31
N LYS A 28 -6.93 -7.98 -3.78
CA LYS A 28 -6.60 -8.38 -5.15
C LYS A 28 -7.06 -9.82 -5.43
N SER A 29 -6.79 -10.76 -4.52
CA SER A 29 -7.21 -12.15 -4.68
C SER A 29 -8.73 -12.27 -4.83
N ARG A 30 -9.48 -11.58 -3.96
CA ARG A 30 -10.95 -11.54 -4.03
C ARG A 30 -11.46 -10.97 -5.35
N LEU A 31 -10.90 -9.84 -5.78
CA LEU A 31 -11.28 -9.19 -7.05
C LEU A 31 -10.96 -10.07 -8.26
N GLU A 32 -9.82 -10.76 -8.26
CA GLU A 32 -9.44 -11.66 -9.36
C GLU A 32 -10.34 -12.90 -9.45
N VAL A 33 -10.76 -13.47 -8.31
CA VAL A 33 -11.75 -14.55 -8.29
C VAL A 33 -13.08 -14.07 -8.88
N ALA A 34 -13.62 -12.97 -8.37
CA ALA A 34 -14.89 -12.40 -8.85
C ALA A 34 -14.82 -12.02 -10.34
N ARG A 35 -13.70 -11.47 -10.80
CA ARG A 35 -13.50 -11.12 -12.22
C ARG A 35 -13.53 -12.36 -13.11
N ARG A 36 -12.87 -13.45 -12.71
CA ARG A 36 -12.88 -14.72 -13.45
C ARG A 36 -14.27 -15.34 -13.53
N GLU A 37 -15.04 -15.27 -12.44
CA GLU A 37 -16.40 -15.77 -12.37
C GLU A 37 -17.38 -14.93 -13.20
N SER A 38 -17.19 -13.61 -13.24
CA SER A 38 -18.04 -12.70 -14.02
C SER A 38 -17.88 -12.83 -15.54
N GLY A 39 -16.69 -13.26 -16.00
CA GLY A 39 -16.34 -13.26 -17.43
C GLY A 39 -16.24 -11.86 -18.04
N GLU A 40 -16.30 -10.79 -17.23
CA GLU A 40 -16.25 -9.41 -17.70
C GLU A 40 -14.86 -9.02 -18.24
N GLU A 41 -14.87 -8.08 -19.18
CA GLU A 41 -13.65 -7.42 -19.61
C GLU A 41 -13.00 -6.69 -18.43
N ILE A 42 -11.67 -6.72 -18.36
CA ILE A 42 -10.91 -6.15 -17.23
C ILE A 42 -11.24 -4.68 -16.97
N GLY A 43 -11.38 -3.87 -18.03
CA GLY A 43 -11.69 -2.44 -17.89
C GLY A 43 -13.09 -2.17 -17.35
N VAL A 44 -14.05 -3.03 -17.67
CA VAL A 44 -15.44 -2.92 -17.17
C VAL A 44 -15.52 -3.37 -15.72
N PHE A 45 -14.90 -4.50 -15.40
CA PHE A 45 -14.91 -5.06 -14.05
C PHE A 45 -14.27 -4.11 -13.04
N TYR A 46 -13.10 -3.54 -13.37
CA TYR A 46 -12.35 -2.66 -12.46
C TYR A 46 -12.81 -1.20 -12.48
N ASN A 47 -13.91 -0.87 -13.18
CA ASN A 47 -14.51 0.46 -13.12
C ASN A 47 -15.54 0.52 -11.97
N PRO A 48 -15.25 1.24 -10.87
CA PRO A 48 -16.14 1.28 -9.71
C PRO A 48 -17.46 2.02 -9.99
N ARG A 49 -17.57 2.76 -11.11
CA ARG A 49 -18.82 3.41 -11.53
C ARG A 49 -19.82 2.45 -12.15
N THR A 50 -19.33 1.38 -12.77
CA THR A 50 -20.14 0.36 -13.46
C THR A 50 -20.27 -0.92 -12.66
N ASN A 51 -19.25 -1.27 -11.88
CA ASN A 51 -19.25 -2.45 -11.01
C ASN A 51 -19.54 -2.05 -9.56
N GLN A 52 -20.81 -1.77 -9.24
CA GLN A 52 -21.23 -1.34 -7.90
C GLN A 52 -20.99 -2.42 -6.83
N ASN A 53 -21.07 -3.70 -7.21
CA ASN A 53 -20.87 -4.85 -6.31
C ASN A 53 -19.44 -4.90 -5.76
N HIS A 54 -18.44 -4.56 -6.58
CA HIS A 54 -17.03 -4.57 -6.18
C HIS A 54 -16.41 -3.18 -6.05
N ALA A 55 -17.21 -2.11 -6.18
CA ALA A 55 -16.73 -0.73 -6.14
C ALA A 55 -15.93 -0.41 -4.86
N ALA A 56 -16.40 -0.87 -3.70
CA ALA A 56 -15.72 -0.66 -2.42
C ALA A 56 -14.32 -1.30 -2.40
N ASP A 57 -14.21 -2.55 -2.87
CA ASP A 57 -12.94 -3.28 -2.94
C ASP A 57 -11.98 -2.66 -3.97
N ILE A 58 -12.50 -2.21 -5.11
CA ILE A 58 -11.71 -1.53 -6.15
C ILE A 58 -11.13 -0.21 -5.61
N ILE A 59 -11.97 0.61 -4.96
CA ILE A 59 -11.54 1.88 -4.35
C ILE A 59 -10.53 1.61 -3.23
N ARG A 60 -10.80 0.61 -2.38
CA ARG A 60 -9.90 0.19 -1.30
C ARG A 60 -8.55 -0.26 -1.83
N SER A 61 -8.51 -1.09 -2.86
CA SER A 61 -7.26 -1.54 -3.52
C SER A 61 -6.43 -0.35 -3.98
N HIS A 62 -7.07 0.66 -4.59
CA HIS A 62 -6.39 1.87 -5.02
C HIS A 62 -5.85 2.70 -3.83
N ALA A 63 -6.66 2.88 -2.78
CA ALA A 63 -6.24 3.60 -1.58
C ALA A 63 -5.04 2.92 -0.87
N LEU A 64 -5.08 1.59 -0.73
CA LEU A 64 -4.00 0.82 -0.11
C LEU A 64 -2.70 0.90 -0.92
N LYS A 65 -2.77 0.83 -2.26
CA LYS A 65 -1.57 1.01 -3.11
C LYS A 65 -0.94 2.40 -2.93
N GLN A 66 -1.76 3.44 -2.81
CA GLN A 66 -1.24 4.79 -2.50
C GLN A 66 -0.63 4.87 -1.11
N GLU A 67 -1.23 4.21 -0.12
CA GLU A 67 -0.66 4.14 1.23
C GLU A 67 0.69 3.43 1.23
N MET A 68 0.84 2.31 0.51
CA MET A 68 2.13 1.64 0.35
C MET A 68 3.21 2.56 -0.25
N ALA A 69 2.85 3.34 -1.27
CA ALA A 69 3.77 4.30 -1.88
C ALA A 69 4.24 5.36 -0.86
N ARG A 70 3.30 5.96 -0.12
CA ARG A 70 3.63 6.96 0.91
C ARG A 70 4.51 6.39 2.04
N LEU A 71 4.27 5.15 2.43
CA LEU A 71 5.09 4.46 3.45
C LEU A 71 6.51 4.19 2.94
N MET A 72 6.66 3.80 1.68
CA MET A 72 7.97 3.63 1.06
C MET A 72 8.71 4.96 0.90
N ASP A 73 8.04 6.03 0.48
CA ASP A 73 8.64 7.38 0.42
C ASP A 73 9.16 7.82 1.79
N ARG A 74 8.39 7.55 2.86
CA ARG A 74 8.81 7.86 4.24
C ARG A 74 10.01 7.02 4.68
N ALA A 75 10.04 5.72 4.35
CA ALA A 75 11.16 4.85 4.65
C ALA A 75 12.44 5.26 3.89
N GLU A 76 12.30 5.68 2.63
CA GLU A 76 13.42 6.18 1.83
C GLU A 76 13.96 7.50 2.39
N ALA A 77 13.07 8.43 2.77
CA ALA A 77 13.48 9.69 3.39
C ALA A 77 14.28 9.47 4.68
N TRP A 78 13.90 8.48 5.48
CA TRP A 78 14.67 8.05 6.66
C TRP A 78 16.08 7.54 6.26
N GLY A 79 16.16 6.67 5.26
CA GLY A 79 17.44 6.12 4.80
C GLY A 79 18.40 7.20 4.28
N ARG A 80 17.86 8.25 3.65
CA ARG A 80 18.64 9.41 3.19
C ARG A 80 19.15 10.26 4.36
N GLN A 81 18.38 10.41 5.44
CA GLN A 81 18.81 11.14 6.64
C GLN A 81 19.97 10.44 7.36
N GLY A 82 19.97 9.11 7.42
CA GLY A 82 21.06 8.32 8.01
C GLY A 82 22.37 8.31 7.19
N LEU A 83 22.35 8.80 5.95
CA LEU A 83 23.52 8.89 5.05
C LEU A 83 24.18 10.27 5.05
N LEU A 84 23.57 11.29 5.65
CA LEU A 84 24.20 12.59 5.81
C LEU A 84 25.32 12.46 6.85
N PRO A 85 26.59 12.72 6.48
CA PRO A 85 27.66 12.78 7.47
C PRO A 85 27.35 13.91 8.45
N ASP A 86 27.64 13.69 9.73
CA ASP A 86 27.68 14.74 10.73
C ASP A 86 28.80 15.72 10.29
N GLU A 87 28.43 16.81 9.61
CA GLU A 87 29.38 17.87 9.26
C GLU A 87 29.80 18.57 10.56
N ALA A 88 30.99 18.21 11.05
CA ALA A 88 31.72 18.87 12.13
C ALA A 88 33.01 19.52 11.61
#